data_AF-A0AA43CKW8-F1
#
_entry.id   AF-A0AA43CKW8-F1
#
_cell.length_a   1.000
_cell.length_b   1.000
_cell.length_c   1.000
_cell.angle_alpha   90.00
_cell.angle_beta   90.00
_cell.angle_gamma   90.00
#
_symmetry.space_group_name_H-M   'P 1'
#
loop_
_entity.id
_entity.type
_entity.pdbx_description
1 polymer ?
#
loop_
_entity_poly.entity_id
_entity_poly.type
_entity_poly.pdbx_seq_one_letter_code
_entity_poly.pdbx_strand_id
1 'polypeptide(L)'
;DLKWLKHKIELGADYVVTQMFFDNKKYFDFVEAARAMDINVPIIPGVKPIAIKKHLHLLPQVFRIDIPQDLIDAVEACKNNKEVRQVGIEWAIEQSKELKAAGVPVLHYYSMGKSTNIQAIAEGVF
;
A
#
# COMPACT_ATOMS: atom_id res chain seq x y z
N ASP A 1 14.72 12.02 -4.68
CA ASP A 1 13.25 12.14 -4.57
C ASP A 1 12.74 12.94 -3.40
N LEU A 2 13.13 12.67 -2.15
CA LEU A 2 12.61 13.42 -0.99
C LEU A 2 12.84 14.95 -1.07
N LYS A 3 13.95 15.41 -1.65
CA LYS A 3 14.18 16.85 -1.91
C LYS A 3 13.09 17.47 -2.80
N TRP A 4 12.71 16.78 -3.87
CA TRP A 4 11.64 17.22 -4.77
C TRP A 4 10.25 17.08 -4.13
N LEU A 5 10.06 16.07 -3.28
CA LEU A 5 8.85 15.98 -2.47
C LEU A 5 8.70 17.19 -1.54
N LYS A 6 9.76 17.55 -0.81
CA LYS A 6 9.80 18.76 0.03
C LYS A 6 9.48 20.00 -0.79
N HIS A 7 10.08 20.15 -1.98
CA HIS A 7 9.81 21.29 -2.85
C HIS A 7 8.33 21.41 -3.24
N LYS A 8 7.65 20.30 -3.55
CA LYS A 8 6.19 20.33 -3.81
C LYS A 8 5.37 20.81 -2.61
N ILE A 9 5.81 20.46 -1.41
CA ILE A 9 5.16 20.89 -0.16
C ILE A 9 5.41 22.37 0.09
N GLU A 10 6.65 22.85 -0.12
CA GLU A 10 7.00 24.27 -0.05
C GLU A 10 6.21 25.13 -1.05
N LEU A 11 5.80 24.53 -2.18
CA LEU A 11 4.91 25.15 -3.16
C LEU A 11 3.40 25.07 -2.81
N GLY A 12 3.05 24.51 -1.64
CA GLY A 12 1.69 24.53 -1.10
C GLY A 12 0.92 23.21 -1.14
N ALA A 13 1.59 22.05 -1.31
CA ALA A 13 0.90 20.76 -1.17
C ALA A 13 0.62 20.42 0.30
N ASP A 14 -0.66 20.19 0.64
CA ASP A 14 -1.10 19.97 2.03
C ASP A 14 -0.93 18.54 2.56
N TYR A 15 -0.76 17.55 1.68
CA TYR A 15 -0.56 16.14 2.05
C TYR A 15 0.10 15.36 0.92
N VAL A 16 0.59 14.17 1.26
CA VAL A 16 1.19 13.22 0.31
C VAL A 16 0.39 11.93 0.34
N VAL A 17 0.07 11.37 -0.83
CA VAL A 17 -0.38 9.98 -0.95
C VAL A 17 0.77 9.18 -1.54
N THR A 18 1.19 8.12 -0.86
CA THR A 18 2.27 7.27 -1.34
C THR A 18 1.81 6.41 -2.52
N GLN A 19 2.76 5.94 -3.33
CA GLN A 19 2.50 4.81 -4.22
C GLN A 19 2.13 3.55 -3.40
N MET A 20 1.55 2.55 -4.06
CA MET A 20 1.31 1.23 -3.47
C MET A 20 2.59 0.57 -2.97
N PHE A 21 2.48 -0.15 -1.85
CA PHE A 21 3.53 -0.98 -1.27
C PHE A 21 2.90 -2.21 -0.60
N PHE A 22 3.69 -3.25 -0.39
CA PHE A 22 3.23 -4.51 0.22
C PHE A 22 3.94 -4.83 1.55
N ASP A 23 4.90 -4.01 1.95
CA ASP A 23 5.64 -4.09 3.21
C ASP A 23 5.52 -2.76 3.97
N ASN A 24 4.87 -2.80 5.13
CA ASN A 24 4.65 -1.61 5.97
C ASN A 24 5.95 -0.97 6.45
N LYS A 25 7.02 -1.75 6.61
CA LYS A 25 8.33 -1.21 6.99
C LYS A 25 8.82 -0.18 5.97
N LYS A 26 8.63 -0.43 4.67
CA LYS A 26 9.02 0.51 3.61
C LYS A 26 8.30 1.85 3.72
N TYR A 27 7.03 1.82 4.12
CA TYR A 27 6.26 3.03 4.37
C TYR A 27 6.77 3.77 5.61
N PHE A 28 7.02 3.07 6.71
CA PHE A 28 7.55 3.69 7.93
C PHE A 28 8.95 4.29 7.74
N ASP A 29 9.86 3.55 7.09
CA ASP A 29 11.20 4.04 6.73
C ASP A 29 11.11 5.32 5.86
N PHE A 30 10.16 5.37 4.92
CA PHE A 30 9.91 6.55 4.10
C PHE A 30 9.39 7.73 4.92
N VAL A 31 8.46 7.50 5.84
CA VAL A 31 7.93 8.54 6.74
C VAL A 31 9.06 9.10 7.62
N GLU A 32 9.89 8.23 8.21
CA GLU A 32 11.03 8.64 9.03
C GLU A 32 12.00 9.52 8.24
N ALA A 33 12.38 9.08 7.03
CA ALA A 33 13.26 9.84 6.15
C ALA A 33 12.65 11.19 5.71
N ALA A 34 11.33 11.24 5.50
CA ALA A 34 10.62 12.48 5.20
C ALA A 34 10.62 13.44 6.41
N ARG A 35 10.35 12.93 7.62
CA ARG A 35 10.38 13.73 8.85
C ARG A 35 11.77 14.29 9.14
N ALA A 36 12.82 13.52 8.88
CA ALA A 36 14.22 13.98 8.98
C ALA A 36 14.56 15.16 8.02
N MET A 37 13.68 15.46 7.05
CA MET A 37 13.79 16.58 6.13
C MET A 37 12.75 17.69 6.39
N ASP A 38 12.10 17.72 7.55
CA ASP A 38 11.04 18.67 7.92
C ASP A 38 9.78 18.60 7.04
N ILE A 39 9.57 17.49 6.35
CA ILE A 39 8.28 17.24 5.70
C ILE A 39 7.32 16.85 6.80
N ASN A 40 6.42 17.75 7.22
CA ASN A 40 5.50 17.56 8.36
C ASN A 40 4.02 17.41 7.96
N VAL A 41 3.69 17.60 6.69
CA VAL A 41 2.33 17.34 6.17
C VAL A 41 1.93 15.87 6.37
N PRO A 42 0.63 15.55 6.45
CA PRO A 42 0.15 14.18 6.46
C PRO A 42 0.71 13.37 5.28
N ILE A 43 1.24 12.19 5.57
CA ILE A 43 1.63 11.20 4.57
C ILE A 43 0.62 10.05 4.69
N ILE A 44 -0.10 9.79 3.62
CA ILE A 44 -1.21 8.84 3.55
C ILE A 44 -0.72 7.60 2.80
N PRO A 45 -0.73 6.41 3.43
CA PRO A 45 -0.36 5.17 2.76
C PRO A 45 -1.35 4.80 1.66
N GLY A 46 -0.84 4.55 0.46
CA GLY A 46 -1.57 3.94 -0.64
C GLY A 46 -1.52 2.41 -0.56
N VAL A 47 -2.67 1.75 -0.40
CA VAL A 47 -2.79 0.29 -0.29
C VAL A 47 -3.52 -0.26 -1.51
N LYS A 48 -2.98 -1.33 -2.11
CA LYS A 48 -3.60 -2.03 -3.24
C LYS A 48 -3.62 -3.53 -2.98
N PRO A 49 -4.78 -4.18 -2.88
CA PRO A 49 -4.83 -5.64 -2.78
C PRO A 49 -4.42 -6.32 -4.09
N ILE A 50 -3.70 -7.43 -3.99
CA ILE A 50 -3.50 -8.35 -5.12
C ILE A 50 -4.84 -9.02 -5.46
N ALA A 51 -5.09 -9.26 -6.76
CA ALA A 51 -6.37 -9.81 -7.20
C ALA A 51 -6.23 -10.91 -8.27
N ILE A 52 -5.11 -10.95 -8.99
CA ILE A 52 -4.83 -11.95 -10.02
C ILE A 52 -3.34 -12.32 -9.97
N LYS A 53 -2.98 -13.56 -10.33
CA LYS A 53 -1.57 -14.01 -10.31
C LYS A 53 -0.63 -13.12 -11.10
N LYS A 54 -1.10 -12.56 -12.22
CA LYS A 54 -0.31 -11.68 -13.10
C LYS A 54 0.23 -10.43 -12.37
N HIS A 55 -0.40 -10.00 -11.27
CA HIS A 55 0.09 -8.86 -10.48
C HIS A 55 1.51 -9.09 -9.90
N LEU A 56 1.90 -10.34 -9.61
CA LEU A 56 3.24 -10.65 -9.10
C LEU A 56 4.35 -10.19 -10.04
N HIS A 57 4.07 -10.19 -11.35
CA HIS A 57 5.05 -9.82 -12.37
C HIS A 57 4.80 -8.41 -12.90
N LEU A 58 3.53 -8.06 -13.14
CA LEU A 58 3.15 -6.79 -13.73
C LEU A 58 3.46 -5.60 -12.82
N LEU A 59 3.17 -5.71 -11.52
CA LEU A 59 3.31 -4.56 -10.64
C LEU A 59 4.78 -4.16 -10.41
N PRO A 60 5.72 -5.09 -10.15
CA PRO A 60 7.14 -4.73 -10.05
C PRO A 60 7.70 -4.14 -11.34
N GLN A 61 7.32 -4.69 -12.50
CA GLN A 61 7.77 -4.21 -13.81
C GLN A 61 7.34 -2.76 -14.09
N VAL A 62 6.11 -2.40 -13.73
CA VAL A 62 5.52 -1.09 -14.05
C VAL A 62 5.82 -0.06 -12.98
N PHE A 63 5.74 -0.44 -11.70
CA PHE A 63 5.78 0.49 -10.57
C PHE A 63 7.07 0.45 -9.76
N ARG A 64 8.02 -0.44 -10.09
CA ARG A 64 9.29 -0.62 -9.36
C ARG A 64 9.07 -0.83 -7.86
N ILE A 65 8.17 -1.75 -7.54
CA ILE A 65 7.82 -2.11 -6.16
C ILE A 65 8.28 -3.51 -5.82
N ASP A 66 8.63 -3.70 -4.55
CA ASP A 66 8.95 -5.00 -3.98
C ASP A 66 7.66 -5.69 -3.51
N ILE A 67 7.56 -7.00 -3.74
CA ILE A 67 6.51 -7.86 -3.19
C ILE A 67 7.20 -8.84 -2.22
N PRO A 68 6.80 -8.88 -0.93
CA PRO A 68 7.38 -9.82 0.04
C PRO A 68 7.26 -11.27 -0.42
N GLN A 69 8.28 -12.08 -0.12
CA GLN A 69 8.32 -13.49 -0.52
C GLN A 69 7.10 -14.27 0.01
N ASP A 70 6.70 -14.01 1.26
CA ASP A 70 5.51 -14.66 1.85
C ASP A 70 4.22 -14.40 1.04
N LEU A 71 4.07 -13.20 0.48
CA LEU A 71 2.94 -12.86 -0.39
C LEU A 71 3.08 -13.52 -1.76
N ILE A 72 4.29 -13.62 -2.30
CA ILE A 72 4.56 -14.35 -3.54
C ILE A 72 4.15 -15.82 -3.36
N ASP A 73 4.66 -16.49 -2.32
CA ASP A 73 4.41 -17.89 -2.04
C ASP A 73 2.92 -18.18 -1.84
N ALA A 74 2.22 -17.32 -1.08
CA ALA A 74 0.78 -17.44 -0.87
C ALA A 74 -0.02 -17.32 -2.18
N VAL A 75 0.36 -16.40 -3.07
CA VAL A 75 -0.30 -16.20 -4.37
C VAL A 75 0.05 -17.32 -5.35
N GLU A 76 1.27 -17.84 -5.32
CA GLU A 76 1.69 -18.96 -6.18
C GLU A 76 0.95 -20.26 -5.83
N ALA A 77 0.73 -20.51 -4.53
CA ALA A 77 -0.03 -21.65 -4.02
C ALA A 77 -1.51 -21.67 -4.44
N CYS A 78 -2.08 -20.52 -4.83
CA CYS A 78 -3.47 -20.43 -5.27
C CYS A 78 -3.69 -21.18 -6.60
N LYS A 79 -4.82 -21.86 -6.76
CA LYS A 79 -5.17 -22.58 -8.01
C LYS A 79 -5.78 -21.67 -9.07
N ASN A 80 -6.41 -20.57 -8.65
CA ASN A 80 -7.15 -19.66 -9.53
C ASN A 80 -7.17 -18.24 -8.97
N ASN A 81 -7.65 -17.27 -9.76
CA ASN A 81 -7.69 -15.86 -9.33
C ASN A 81 -8.74 -15.56 -8.24
N LYS A 82 -9.71 -16.45 -7.99
CA LYS A 82 -10.64 -16.28 -6.87
C LYS A 82 -9.89 -16.47 -5.54
N GLU A 83 -9.04 -17.49 -5.46
CA GLU A 83 -8.16 -17.71 -4.31
C GLU A 83 -7.13 -16.59 -4.17
N VAL A 84 -6.51 -16.14 -5.27
CA VAL A 84 -5.57 -14.99 -5.22
C VAL A 84 -6.23 -13.72 -4.70
N ARG A 85 -7.48 -13.47 -5.12
CA ARG A 85 -8.26 -12.34 -4.60
C ARG A 85 -8.49 -12.44 -3.11
N GLN A 86 -8.73 -13.65 -2.59
CA GLN A 86 -8.91 -13.87 -1.15
C GLN A 86 -7.61 -13.58 -0.38
N VAL A 87 -6.48 -14.14 -0.83
CA VAL A 87 -5.15 -13.87 -0.26
C VAL A 87 -4.84 -12.38 -0.26
N GLY A 88 -5.11 -11.67 -1.36
CA GLY A 88 -4.85 -10.24 -1.44
C GLY A 88 -5.78 -9.38 -0.58
N ILE A 89 -7.00 -9.84 -0.26
CA ILE A 89 -7.89 -9.20 0.71
C ILE A 89 -7.31 -9.38 2.12
N GLU A 90 -6.97 -10.61 2.49
CA GLU A 90 -6.41 -10.95 3.82
C GLU A 90 -5.11 -10.19 4.08
N TRP A 91 -4.21 -10.17 3.09
CA TRP A 91 -2.97 -9.40 3.18
C TRP A 91 -3.24 -7.90 3.39
N ALA A 92 -4.15 -7.32 2.61
CA ALA A 92 -4.47 -5.90 2.74
C ALA A 92 -5.17 -5.58 4.07
N ILE A 93 -5.94 -6.51 4.65
CA ILE A 93 -6.54 -6.34 5.99
C ILE A 93 -5.44 -6.25 7.04
N GLU A 94 -4.50 -7.19 7.07
CA GLU A 94 -3.41 -7.19 8.06
C GLU A 94 -2.48 -5.99 7.87
N GLN A 95 -2.15 -5.66 6.62
CA GLN A 95 -1.40 -4.46 6.28
C GLN A 95 -2.08 -3.19 6.83
N SER A 96 -3.39 -3.07 6.61
CA SER A 96 -4.19 -1.93 7.07
C SER A 96 -4.36 -1.85 8.58
N LYS A 97 -4.49 -2.99 9.27
CA LYS A 97 -4.56 -3.03 10.73
C LYS A 97 -3.28 -2.54 11.37
N GLU A 98 -2.13 -2.97 10.88
CA GLU A 98 -0.82 -2.51 11.38
C GLU A 98 -0.61 -1.02 11.11
N LEU A 99 -0.92 -0.54 9.89
CA LEU A 99 -0.86 0.90 9.57
C LEU A 99 -1.79 1.72 10.48
N LYS A 100 -3.02 1.26 10.70
CA LYS A 100 -3.98 1.91 11.61
C LYS A 100 -3.48 1.92 13.05
N ALA A 101 -2.92 0.81 13.54
CA ALA A 101 -2.33 0.73 14.87
C ALA A 101 -1.13 1.67 15.05
N ALA A 102 -0.35 1.88 13.98
CA ALA A 102 0.74 2.85 13.94
C ALA A 102 0.28 4.32 13.86
N GLY A 103 -1.04 4.58 13.80
CA GLY A 103 -1.60 5.93 13.84
C GLY A 103 -1.48 6.72 12.54
N VAL A 104 -1.44 6.04 11.39
CA VAL A 104 -1.52 6.74 10.09
C VAL A 104 -2.83 7.56 10.00
N PRO A 105 -2.82 8.73 9.34
CA PRO A 105 -3.96 9.63 9.37
C PRO A 105 -5.21 9.05 8.69
N VAL A 106 -5.03 8.40 7.54
CA VAL A 106 -6.08 7.79 6.71
C VAL A 106 -5.46 6.62 5.92
N LEU A 107 -6.26 5.63 5.52
CA LEU A 107 -5.87 4.60 4.55
C LEU A 107 -6.45 4.93 3.16
N HIS A 108 -5.60 5.04 2.14
CA HIS A 108 -6.03 5.26 0.76
C HIS A 108 -5.99 3.97 -0.05
N TYR A 109 -7.14 3.48 -0.54
CA TYR A 109 -7.21 2.23 -1.29
C TYR A 109 -7.33 2.43 -2.80
N TYR A 110 -6.46 1.77 -3.57
CA TYR A 110 -6.55 1.70 -5.02
C TYR A 110 -7.55 0.63 -5.48
N SER A 111 -8.80 1.01 -5.70
CA SER A 111 -9.89 0.08 -6.08
C SER A 111 -9.75 -0.52 -7.48
N MET A 112 -9.10 0.19 -8.42
CA MET A 112 -9.01 -0.20 -9.84
C MET A 112 -10.37 -0.54 -10.48
N GLY A 113 -11.44 0.17 -10.07
CA GLY A 113 -12.80 -0.10 -10.54
C GLY A 113 -13.42 -1.40 -9.98
N LYS A 114 -12.82 -2.01 -8.96
CA LYS A 114 -13.34 -3.18 -8.23
C LYS A 114 -13.58 -2.79 -6.78
N SER A 115 -14.84 -2.66 -6.40
CA SER A 115 -15.23 -2.22 -5.04
C SER A 115 -15.33 -3.35 -4.03
N THR A 116 -15.71 -4.57 -4.45
CA THR A 116 -16.07 -5.63 -3.48
C THR A 116 -14.91 -6.13 -2.61
N ASN A 117 -13.67 -6.08 -3.10
CA ASN A 117 -12.49 -6.37 -2.28
C ASN A 117 -12.20 -5.23 -1.32
N ILE A 118 -12.38 -3.97 -1.74
CA ILE A 118 -12.19 -2.82 -0.86
C ILE A 118 -13.22 -2.81 0.26
N GLN A 119 -14.48 -3.16 -0.05
CA GLN A 119 -15.53 -3.34 0.95
C GLN A 119 -15.14 -4.40 1.98
N ALA A 120 -14.74 -5.61 1.53
CA ALA A 120 -14.33 -6.68 2.43
C ALA A 120 -13.11 -6.29 3.31
N ILE A 121 -12.16 -5.54 2.73
CA ILE A 121 -11.03 -5.01 3.51
C ILE A 121 -11.51 -4.02 4.57
N ALA A 122 -12.40 -3.09 4.21
CA ALA A 122 -12.93 -2.12 5.16
C ALA A 122 -13.69 -2.80 6.32
N GLU A 123 -14.53 -3.79 6.03
CA GLU A 123 -15.25 -4.60 7.03
C GLU A 123 -14.29 -5.38 7.97
N GLY A 124 -13.12 -5.77 7.48
CA GLY A 124 -12.10 -6.46 8.29
C GLY A 124 -11.22 -5.54 9.15
N VAL A 125 -11.28 -4.22 8.93
CA VAL A 125 -10.36 -3.23 9.55
C VAL A 125 -11.09 -2.25 10.46
N PHE A 126 -12.34 -1.88 10.15
CA PHE A 126 -13.14 -0.87 10.85
C PHE A 126 -14.37 -1.48 11.50
#